data_AF-A0A7C2L544-F1
#
_entry.id   AF-A0A7C2L544-F1
#
_cell.length_a   1.000
_cell.length_b   1.000
_cell.length_c   1.000
_cell.angle_alpha   90.00
_cell.angle_beta   90.00
_cell.angle_gamma   90.00
#
_symmetry.space_group_name_H-M   'P 1'
#
loop_
_entity.id
_entity.type
_entity.pdbx_description
1 polymer ?
#
loop_
_entity_poly.entity_id
_entity_poly.type
_entity_poly.pdbx_seq_one_letter_code
_entity_poly.pdbx_strand_id
1 'polypeptide(L)'
;ARMRGFSLSELDIEHIMRQEFTATCSDAGTVAFGEGIPHPRYYGAFPRKIRRYVFERGVISLPFAIRSMTSLPAQIIGLRDRGLLREGYWADITVFDPEKIADRATYTNPHQYAEGILYVLVNGELVVDGGKLTGKLPGRVLTPARH
;
A
#
# COMPACT_ATOMS: atom_id res chain seq x y z
N ALA A 1 -2.74 29.20 6.16
CA ALA A 1 -2.86 27.75 5.91
C ALA A 1 -3.07 27.52 4.41
N ARG A 2 -2.19 26.78 3.71
CA ARG A 2 -2.46 26.38 2.32
C ARG A 2 -3.54 25.32 2.35
N MET A 3 -4.73 25.65 1.85
CA MET A 3 -5.81 24.70 1.63
C MET A 3 -5.30 23.64 0.64
N ARG A 4 -5.28 22.37 1.07
CA ARG A 4 -4.97 21.25 0.17
C ARG A 4 -6.26 20.90 -0.54
N GLY A 5 -6.30 21.13 -1.84
CA GLY A 5 -7.50 20.89 -2.65
C GLY A 5 -7.87 19.42 -2.65
N PHE A 6 -9.15 19.12 -2.39
CA PHE A 6 -9.75 17.86 -2.79
C PHE A 6 -10.06 17.98 -4.28
N SER A 7 -9.24 17.35 -5.14
CA SER A 7 -9.39 17.48 -6.59
C SER A 7 -10.36 16.48 -7.21
N LEU A 8 -10.83 15.49 -6.43
CA LEU A 8 -11.68 14.39 -6.88
C LEU A 8 -12.79 14.14 -5.86
N SER A 9 -14.01 13.90 -6.34
CA SER A 9 -15.10 13.48 -5.47
C SER A 9 -14.90 12.02 -5.04
N GLU A 10 -15.53 11.62 -3.94
CA GLU A 10 -15.51 10.21 -3.50
C GLU A 10 -16.11 9.29 -4.58
N LEU A 11 -17.09 9.77 -5.34
CA LEU A 11 -17.71 9.02 -6.44
C LEU A 11 -16.73 8.76 -7.58
N ASP A 12 -15.92 9.76 -7.96
CA ASP A 12 -14.89 9.60 -8.98
C ASP A 12 -13.83 8.60 -8.53
N ILE A 13 -13.42 8.69 -7.25
CA ILE A 13 -12.46 7.75 -6.65
C ILE A 13 -12.98 6.32 -6.72
N GLU A 14 -14.24 6.09 -6.33
CA GLU A 14 -14.85 4.76 -6.44
C GLU A 14 -14.95 4.26 -7.88
N HIS A 15 -15.38 5.13 -8.80
CA HIS A 15 -15.54 4.77 -10.20
C HIS A 15 -14.20 4.35 -10.82
N ILE A 16 -13.15 5.13 -10.62
CA ILE A 16 -11.79 4.84 -11.10
C ILE A 16 -11.23 3.58 -10.42
N MET A 17 -11.51 3.39 -9.12
CA MET A 17 -11.02 2.25 -8.34
C MET A 17 -11.56 0.92 -8.84
N ARG A 18 -12.78 0.87 -9.36
CA ARG A 18 -13.42 -0.37 -9.87
C ARG A 18 -12.82 -0.85 -11.20
N GLN A 19 -12.05 -0.03 -11.90
CA GLN A 19 -11.51 -0.41 -13.20
C GLN A 19 -10.38 -1.45 -13.05
N GLU A 20 -10.43 -2.52 -13.84
CA GLU A 20 -9.50 -3.66 -13.72
C GLU A 20 -8.03 -3.28 -14.00
N PHE A 21 -7.82 -2.20 -14.74
CA PHE A 21 -6.51 -1.65 -15.11
C PHE A 21 -5.96 -0.63 -14.10
N THR A 22 -6.72 -0.25 -13.07
CA THR A 22 -6.29 0.73 -12.07
C THR A 22 -5.41 0.09 -10.98
N ALA A 23 -4.11 0.42 -10.99
CA ALA A 23 -3.20 0.04 -9.92
C ALA A 23 -3.23 1.04 -8.75
N THR A 24 -2.99 0.54 -7.53
CA THR A 24 -2.93 1.38 -6.33
C THR A 24 -1.55 2.02 -6.20
N CYS A 25 -1.52 3.34 -6.03
CA CYS A 25 -0.30 4.11 -5.77
C CYS A 25 -0.54 5.11 -4.65
N SER A 26 0.45 5.31 -3.78
CA SER A 26 0.36 6.33 -2.72
C SER A 26 0.60 7.74 -3.25
N ASP A 27 1.35 7.90 -4.35
CA ASP A 27 1.85 9.19 -4.85
C ASP A 27 2.59 9.97 -3.74
N ALA A 28 3.30 9.24 -2.87
CA ALA A 28 4.12 9.82 -1.81
C ALA A 28 5.49 10.23 -2.35
N GLY A 29 6.03 11.33 -1.82
CA GLY A 29 7.44 11.73 -2.00
C GLY A 29 8.33 11.22 -0.87
N THR A 30 9.55 11.76 -0.77
CA THR A 30 10.61 11.30 0.15
C THR A 30 10.77 12.23 1.36
N VAL A 31 9.70 12.38 2.16
CA VAL A 31 9.73 13.20 3.40
C VAL A 31 10.06 12.31 4.59
N ALA A 32 11.05 12.70 5.40
CA ALA A 32 11.44 11.95 6.58
C ALA A 32 10.34 11.95 7.66
N PHE A 33 10.34 10.92 8.51
CA PHE A 33 9.37 10.82 9.59
C PHE A 33 9.55 11.97 10.60
N GLY A 34 8.46 12.67 10.92
CA GLY A 34 8.47 13.83 11.82
C GLY A 34 8.87 15.15 11.15
N GLU A 35 9.21 15.15 9.87
CA GLU A 35 9.58 16.36 9.13
C GLU A 35 8.45 16.88 8.24
N GLY A 36 8.23 18.19 8.28
CA GLY A 36 7.25 18.85 7.43
C GLY A 36 5.81 18.43 7.73
N ILE A 37 4.94 18.58 6.74
CA ILE A 37 3.53 18.17 6.83
C ILE A 37 3.17 17.48 5.50
N PRO A 38 3.52 16.20 5.29
CA PRO A 38 3.18 15.51 4.04
C PRO A 38 1.67 15.24 3.93
N HIS A 39 1.21 14.79 2.75
CA HIS A 39 -0.17 14.34 2.55
C HIS A 39 -0.37 12.99 3.27
N PRO A 40 -1.51 12.73 3.94
CA PRO A 40 -1.74 11.48 4.70
C PRO A 40 -1.59 10.19 3.87
N ARG A 41 -1.70 10.30 2.54
CA ARG A 41 -1.44 9.22 1.57
C ARG A 41 -0.06 8.56 1.72
N TYR A 42 0.92 9.26 2.30
CA TYR A 42 2.26 8.72 2.58
C TYR A 42 2.21 7.47 3.46
N TYR A 43 1.28 7.43 4.41
CA TYR A 43 1.19 6.37 5.41
C TYR A 43 -0.09 5.53 5.28
N GLY A 44 -1.13 6.09 4.64
CA GLY A 44 -2.48 5.53 4.68
C GLY A 44 -3.00 4.90 3.40
N ALA A 45 -2.35 5.07 2.23
CA ALA A 45 -3.00 4.78 0.94
C ALA A 45 -3.53 3.33 0.81
N PHE A 46 -2.71 2.33 1.14
CA PHE A 46 -3.07 0.92 1.01
C PHE A 46 -4.04 0.46 2.12
N PRO A 47 -3.78 0.74 3.42
CA PRO A 47 -4.72 0.40 4.50
C PRO A 47 -6.08 1.06 4.34
N ARG A 48 -6.12 2.32 3.88
CA ARG A 48 -7.36 3.03 3.56
C ARG A 48 -8.14 2.33 2.46
N LYS A 49 -7.46 1.87 1.40
CA LYS A 49 -8.10 1.13 0.32
C LYS A 49 -8.82 -0.11 0.85
N ILE A 50 -8.15 -0.88 1.71
CA ILE A 50 -8.71 -2.08 2.32
C ILE A 50 -9.84 -1.70 3.28
N ARG A 51 -9.59 -0.87 4.29
CA ARG A 51 -10.59 -0.57 5.32
C ARG A 51 -11.82 0.13 4.77
N ARG A 52 -11.63 1.27 4.11
CA ARG A 52 -12.73 2.14 3.67
C ARG A 52 -13.48 1.55 2.48
N TYR A 53 -12.78 1.04 1.47
CA TYR A 53 -13.43 0.68 0.20
C TYR A 53 -13.77 -0.81 0.08
N VAL A 54 -13.10 -1.68 0.83
CA VAL A 54 -13.49 -3.10 0.91
C VAL A 54 -14.48 -3.31 2.05
N PHE A 55 -14.08 -3.01 3.29
CA PHE A 55 -14.87 -3.41 4.47
C PHE A 55 -16.00 -2.44 4.83
N GLU A 56 -15.77 -1.13 4.79
CA GLU A 56 -16.79 -0.15 5.21
C GLU A 56 -17.81 0.17 4.11
N ARG A 57 -17.36 0.34 2.87
CA ARG A 57 -18.22 0.76 1.75
C ARG A 57 -18.58 -0.35 0.77
N GLY A 58 -17.87 -1.49 0.77
CA GLY A 58 -18.16 -2.60 -0.14
C GLY A 58 -18.03 -2.25 -1.64
N VAL A 59 -17.16 -1.31 -1.99
CA VAL A 59 -17.00 -0.78 -3.36
C VAL A 59 -16.31 -1.80 -4.27
N ILE A 60 -15.36 -2.55 -3.70
CA ILE A 60 -14.57 -3.62 -4.34
C ILE A 60 -14.35 -4.77 -3.36
N SER A 61 -14.07 -5.96 -3.86
CA SER A 61 -13.75 -7.12 -3.02
C SER A 61 -12.31 -7.07 -2.48
N LEU A 62 -12.03 -7.80 -1.40
CA LEU A 62 -10.68 -7.90 -0.85
C LEU A 62 -9.68 -8.46 -1.89
N PRO A 63 -9.96 -9.58 -2.61
CA PRO A 63 -9.04 -10.07 -3.63
C PRO A 63 -8.78 -9.06 -4.75
N PHE A 64 -9.79 -8.28 -5.16
CA PHE A 64 -9.61 -7.22 -6.16
C PHE A 64 -8.69 -6.11 -5.64
N ALA A 65 -8.90 -5.67 -4.39
CA ALA A 65 -8.02 -4.69 -3.75
C ALA A 65 -6.57 -5.20 -3.71
N ILE A 66 -6.35 -6.43 -3.23
CA ILE A 66 -5.01 -7.04 -3.15
C ILE A 66 -4.36 -7.12 -4.54
N ARG A 67 -5.07 -7.66 -5.56
CA ARG A 67 -4.58 -7.71 -6.95
C ARG A 67 -4.08 -6.34 -7.43
N SER A 68 -4.86 -5.28 -7.19
CA SER A 68 -4.54 -3.93 -7.65
C SER A 68 -3.27 -3.32 -7.01
N MET A 69 -2.78 -3.90 -5.91
CA MET A 69 -1.58 -3.44 -5.19
C MET A 69 -0.45 -4.47 -5.17
N THR A 70 -0.62 -5.63 -5.82
CA THR A 70 0.40 -6.69 -5.90
C THR A 70 0.65 -7.15 -7.34
N SER A 71 -0.19 -8.03 -7.88
CA SER A 71 0.07 -8.67 -9.18
C SER A 71 -0.15 -7.73 -10.36
N LEU A 72 -1.12 -6.82 -10.29
CA LEU A 72 -1.34 -5.82 -11.35
C LEU A 72 -0.11 -4.89 -11.54
N PRO A 73 0.41 -4.20 -10.50
CA PRO A 73 1.61 -3.39 -10.68
C PRO A 73 2.82 -4.23 -11.11
N ALA A 74 3.00 -5.45 -10.56
CA ALA A 74 4.06 -6.35 -11.01
C ALA A 74 3.99 -6.66 -12.52
N GLN A 75 2.78 -6.88 -13.06
CA GLN A 75 2.56 -7.06 -14.49
C GLN A 75 2.87 -5.80 -15.30
N ILE A 76 2.41 -4.62 -14.84
CA ILE A 76 2.62 -3.34 -15.53
C ILE A 76 4.12 -3.05 -15.73
N ILE A 77 4.95 -3.31 -14.71
CA ILE A 77 6.41 -3.05 -14.77
C ILE A 77 7.26 -4.28 -15.10
N GLY A 78 6.64 -5.43 -15.43
CA GLY A 78 7.36 -6.60 -15.93
C GLY A 78 8.12 -7.44 -14.89
N LEU A 79 7.69 -7.42 -13.62
CA LEU A 79 8.26 -8.28 -12.57
C LEU A 79 7.66 -9.70 -12.65
N ARG A 80 8.46 -10.67 -13.11
CA ARG A 80 7.98 -12.03 -13.43
C ARG A 80 7.83 -12.95 -12.22
N ASP A 81 8.51 -12.64 -11.12
CA ASP A 81 8.66 -13.48 -9.93
C ASP A 81 8.18 -12.78 -8.63
N ARG A 82 7.36 -11.73 -8.75
CA ARG A 82 6.82 -10.94 -7.64
C ARG A 82 5.33 -10.63 -7.82
N GLY A 83 4.69 -10.18 -6.74
CA GLY A 83 3.28 -9.74 -6.73
C GLY A 83 2.24 -10.87 -6.60
N LEU A 84 2.67 -12.13 -6.52
CA LEU A 84 1.82 -13.29 -6.27
C LEU A 84 2.46 -14.17 -5.19
N LEU A 85 1.62 -14.84 -4.38
CA LEU A 85 2.07 -15.90 -3.47
C LEU A 85 2.07 -17.23 -4.22
N ARG A 86 3.24 -17.64 -4.69
CA ARG A 86 3.47 -18.88 -5.45
C ARG A 86 4.84 -19.45 -5.13
N GLU A 87 4.98 -20.77 -5.22
CA GLU A 87 6.29 -21.41 -5.13
C GLU A 87 7.24 -20.85 -6.22
N GLY A 88 8.50 -20.63 -5.83
CA GLY A 88 9.53 -20.03 -6.70
C GLY A 88 9.47 -18.50 -6.83
N TYR A 89 8.47 -17.82 -6.25
CA TYR A 89 8.41 -16.35 -6.22
C TYR A 89 9.16 -15.79 -5.00
N TRP A 90 9.53 -14.51 -5.07
CA TRP A 90 10.13 -13.84 -3.91
C TRP A 90 9.14 -13.76 -2.75
N ALA A 91 9.65 -13.97 -1.54
CA ALA A 91 8.89 -13.85 -0.31
C ALA A 91 8.71 -12.37 0.11
N ASP A 92 8.01 -11.61 -0.73
CA ASP A 92 7.48 -10.28 -0.42
C ASP A 92 6.05 -10.43 0.09
N ILE A 93 5.89 -10.45 1.41
CA ILE A 93 4.65 -10.87 2.05
C ILE A 93 4.23 -9.82 3.07
N THR A 94 2.96 -9.45 3.07
CA THR A 94 2.35 -8.64 4.14
C THR A 94 1.27 -9.46 4.83
N VAL A 95 1.37 -9.59 6.14
CA VAL A 95 0.35 -10.19 7.01
C VAL A 95 -0.31 -9.07 7.78
N PHE A 96 -1.63 -8.96 7.65
CA PHE A 96 -2.41 -7.95 8.33
C PHE A 96 -3.65 -8.54 8.99
N ASP A 97 -4.09 -7.88 10.05
CA ASP A 97 -5.33 -8.17 10.77
C ASP A 97 -6.50 -7.48 10.04
N PRO A 98 -7.44 -8.24 9.45
CA PRO A 98 -8.54 -7.67 8.68
C PRO A 98 -9.51 -6.85 9.56
N GLU A 99 -9.57 -7.10 10.87
CA GLU A 99 -10.44 -6.36 11.78
C GLU A 99 -9.82 -5.02 12.19
N LYS A 100 -8.49 -4.96 12.26
CA LYS A 100 -7.75 -3.78 12.77
C LYS A 100 -7.13 -2.90 11.70
N ILE A 101 -7.00 -3.38 10.46
CA ILE A 101 -6.33 -2.62 9.40
C ILE A 101 -6.99 -1.26 9.19
N ALA A 102 -6.22 -0.18 9.28
CA ALA A 102 -6.71 1.18 9.12
C ALA A 102 -5.59 2.20 8.89
N ASP A 103 -5.86 3.23 8.10
CA ASP A 103 -5.05 4.45 8.03
C ASP A 103 -5.28 5.34 9.26
N ARG A 104 -4.19 5.86 9.84
CA ARG A 104 -4.24 6.81 10.97
C ARG A 104 -3.82 8.22 10.60
N ALA A 105 -3.00 8.36 9.56
CA ALA A 105 -2.52 9.64 9.09
C ALA A 105 -3.68 10.54 8.65
N THR A 106 -3.68 11.77 9.17
CA THR A 106 -4.65 12.81 8.81
C THR A 106 -3.92 14.00 8.19
N TYR A 107 -4.68 14.97 7.66
CA TYR A 107 -4.08 16.19 7.11
C TYR A 107 -3.39 17.06 8.16
N THR A 108 -3.84 17.00 9.42
CA THR A 108 -3.29 17.78 10.53
C THR A 108 -2.23 17.01 11.31
N ASN A 109 -2.33 15.67 11.37
CA ASN A 109 -1.32 14.80 11.95
C ASN A 109 -0.93 13.68 10.96
N PRO A 110 -0.05 13.98 9.98
CA PRO A 110 0.22 13.06 8.88
C PRO A 110 1.22 11.95 9.23
N HIS A 111 2.09 12.14 10.23
CA HIS A 111 3.14 11.16 10.59
C HIS A 111 2.61 10.09 11.54
N GLN A 112 1.63 9.31 11.08
CA GLN A 112 1.06 8.20 11.83
C GLN A 112 1.10 6.94 10.98
N TYR A 113 1.78 5.91 11.48
CA TYR A 113 1.77 4.59 10.84
C TYR A 113 0.36 4.00 10.87
N ALA A 114 0.07 3.18 9.87
CA ALA A 114 -1.16 2.42 9.82
C ALA A 114 -1.21 1.35 10.91
N GLU A 115 -2.42 0.97 11.30
CA GLU A 115 -2.66 -0.12 12.24
C GLU A 115 -2.96 -1.42 11.50
N GLY A 116 -2.84 -2.54 12.22
CA GLY A 116 -3.21 -3.86 11.73
C GLY A 116 -2.20 -4.53 10.79
N ILE A 117 -1.10 -3.88 10.41
CA ILE A 117 0.01 -4.53 9.69
C ILE A 117 0.92 -5.23 10.69
N LEU A 118 0.86 -6.56 10.75
CA LEU A 118 1.55 -7.36 11.77
C LEU A 118 2.96 -7.76 11.32
N TYR A 119 3.08 -8.29 10.11
CA TYR A 119 4.36 -8.73 9.56
C TYR A 119 4.52 -8.25 8.14
N VAL A 120 5.72 -7.79 7.80
CA VAL A 120 6.12 -7.48 6.43
C VAL A 120 7.45 -8.15 6.19
N LEU A 121 7.49 -9.00 5.18
CA LEU A 121 8.69 -9.65 4.68
C LEU A 121 9.06 -9.02 3.35
N VAL A 122 10.34 -8.74 3.18
CA VAL A 122 10.91 -8.33 1.89
C VAL A 122 12.04 -9.29 1.59
N ASN A 123 11.97 -9.98 0.44
CA ASN A 123 12.91 -11.04 0.09
C ASN A 123 13.07 -12.11 1.19
N GLY A 124 12.01 -12.40 1.96
CA GLY A 124 12.01 -13.40 3.03
C GLY A 124 12.49 -12.92 4.40
N GLU A 125 12.93 -11.66 4.53
CA GLU A 125 13.41 -11.08 5.78
C GLU A 125 12.35 -10.17 6.40
N LEU A 126 12.08 -10.32 7.70
CA LEU A 126 11.14 -9.47 8.45
C LEU A 126 11.66 -8.03 8.52
N VAL A 127 10.94 -7.11 7.87
CA VAL A 127 11.16 -5.65 7.97
C VAL A 127 10.14 -5.00 8.92
N VAL A 128 9.00 -5.66 9.13
CA VAL A 128 8.05 -5.39 10.22
C VAL A 128 7.80 -6.71 10.95
N ASP A 129 7.97 -6.69 12.27
CA ASP A 129 7.77 -7.84 13.16
C ASP A 129 6.85 -7.44 14.33
N GLY A 130 5.68 -8.06 14.42
CA GLY A 130 4.66 -7.73 15.42
C GLY A 130 4.24 -6.25 15.38
N GLY A 131 4.19 -5.64 14.20
CA GLY A 131 3.87 -4.22 14.00
C GLY A 131 5.02 -3.25 14.28
N LYS A 132 6.23 -3.73 14.55
CA LYS A 132 7.42 -2.90 14.79
C LYS A 132 8.40 -3.00 13.64
N LEU A 133 8.97 -1.86 13.23
CA LEU A 133 10.04 -1.81 12.24
C LEU A 133 11.30 -2.48 12.81
N THR A 134 11.90 -3.38 12.03
CA THR A 134 13.12 -4.10 12.45
C THR A 134 14.41 -3.36 12.11
N GLY A 135 14.36 -2.37 11.20
CA GLY A 135 15.52 -1.67 10.67
C GLY A 135 16.31 -2.43 9.60
N LYS A 136 15.93 -3.68 9.29
CA LYS A 136 16.54 -4.45 8.20
C LYS A 136 16.18 -3.85 6.85
N LEU A 137 17.14 -3.84 5.93
CA LEU A 137 16.99 -3.30 4.57
C LEU A 137 17.33 -4.37 3.50
N PRO A 138 16.60 -5.50 3.44
CA PRO A 138 16.90 -6.62 2.53
C PRO A 138 16.51 -6.34 1.07
N GLY A 139 16.10 -5.10 0.75
CA GLY A 139 15.67 -4.68 -0.57
C GLY A 139 16.77 -4.85 -1.62
N ARG A 140 16.36 -5.09 -2.86
CA ARG A 140 17.27 -5.20 -4.01
C ARG A 140 16.81 -4.25 -5.11
N VAL A 141 17.76 -3.72 -5.86
CA VAL A 141 17.45 -2.98 -7.09
C VAL A 141 16.75 -3.92 -8.05
N LEU A 142 15.54 -3.54 -8.48
CA LEU A 142 14.80 -4.27 -9.50
C LEU A 142 15.26 -3.79 -10.87
N THR A 143 15.70 -4.73 -11.70
CA THR A 143 16.02 -4.47 -13.10
C THR A 143 14.97 -5.13 -13.97
N PRO A 144 14.59 -4.54 -15.12
CA PRO A 144 13.78 -5.23 -16.11
C PRO A 144 14.39 -6.60 -16.43
N ALA A 145 13.57 -7.63 -16.53
CA ALA A 145 14.04 -8.93 -17.01
C ALA A 145 14.66 -8.71 -18.40
N ARG A 146 15.94 -9.04 -18.57
CA ARG A 146 16.54 -9.08 -19.91
C ARG A 146 15.78 -10.13 -20.72
N HIS A 147 15.26 -9.72 -21.87
CA HIS A 147 14.66 -10.64 -22.83
C HIS A 147 15.70 -11.62 -23.38
#